data_AF-A0A093J1Y3-F1
#
_entry.id   AF-A0A093J1Y3-F1
#
_cell.length_a   1.000
_cell.length_b   1.000
_cell.length_c   1.000
_cell.angle_alpha   90.00
_cell.angle_beta   90.00
_cell.angle_gamma   90.00
#
_symmetry.space_group_name_H-M   'P 1'
#
loop_
_entity.id
_entity.type
_entity.pdbx_description
1 polymer ?
#
loop_
_entity_poly.entity_id
_entity_poly.type
_entity_poly.pdbx_seq_one_letter_code
_entity_poly.pdbx_strand_id
1 'polypeptide(L)'
;GVDLSYIKGDDTSACASLVILSYPALEVLYEDCRMVAVSAPYVAGFLAFREVPFLVEAVQRLQQEITFLFWLFQVLLVDGNGLLHPRGFGVACHLGVLTDLPCIGVAKNLLQVDGLVRDELHREQIRSLQREGDTFPLIGTSGRVLGMVLRSYNSSSKPLYISVGHRVRLETAVRLVKSCCRYRIPEPIRQ
;
A
#
# COMPACT_ATOMS: atom_id res chain seq x y z
N GLY A 1 -6.96 -4.75 -4.08
CA GLY A 1 -5.62 -4.26 -3.75
C GLY A 1 -4.63 -5.27 -4.27
N VAL A 2 -3.37 -5.07 -3.91
CA VAL A 2 -2.29 -5.96 -4.33
C VAL A 2 -1.34 -6.23 -3.17
N ASP A 3 -0.83 -7.45 -3.13
CA ASP A 3 0.18 -7.93 -2.19
C ASP A 3 1.10 -8.92 -2.89
N LEU A 4 2.32 -9.05 -2.38
CA LEU A 4 3.22 -10.14 -2.71
C LEU A 4 3.81 -10.75 -1.43
N SER A 5 3.41 -11.99 -1.17
CA SER A 5 3.75 -12.69 0.06
C SER A 5 4.74 -13.83 -0.22
N TYR A 6 5.91 -13.77 0.41
CA TYR A 6 6.94 -14.80 0.31
C TYR A 6 6.59 -16.06 1.13
N ILE A 7 7.01 -17.23 0.63
CA ILE A 7 6.91 -18.47 1.41
C ILE A 7 7.84 -18.37 2.63
N LYS A 8 7.35 -18.82 3.80
CA LYS A 8 8.14 -18.77 5.02
C LYS A 8 9.41 -19.62 4.88
N GLY A 9 10.57 -18.96 4.94
CA GLY A 9 11.88 -19.62 4.84
C GLY A 9 12.43 -19.72 3.41
N ASP A 10 11.72 -19.19 2.41
CA ASP A 10 12.15 -19.15 1.00
C ASP A 10 11.94 -17.73 0.45
N ASP A 11 13.02 -17.05 0.07
CA ASP A 11 12.93 -15.72 -0.50
C ASP A 11 12.70 -15.74 -2.01
N THR A 12 12.83 -16.90 -2.67
CA THR A 12 12.70 -17.05 -4.12
C THR A 12 11.30 -17.45 -4.56
N SER A 13 10.46 -18.00 -3.68
CA SER A 13 9.06 -18.31 -3.99
C SER A 13 8.11 -17.35 -3.29
N ALA A 14 7.19 -16.76 -4.05
CA ALA A 14 6.17 -15.87 -3.51
C ALA A 14 4.81 -16.09 -4.17
N CYS A 15 3.75 -15.58 -3.56
CA CYS A 15 2.42 -15.49 -4.14
C CYS A 15 2.11 -14.02 -4.42
N ALA A 16 1.89 -13.68 -5.70
CA ALA A 16 1.37 -12.38 -6.11
C ALA A 16 -0.16 -12.45 -6.13
N SER A 17 -0.82 -11.49 -5.47
CA SER A 17 -2.28 -11.39 -5.41
C SER A 17 -2.77 -10.04 -5.95
N LEU A 18 -3.81 -10.08 -6.79
CA LEU A 18 -4.60 -8.94 -7.21
C LEU A 18 -6.08 -9.22 -6.94
N VAL A 19 -6.69 -8.36 -6.13
CA VAL A 19 -8.12 -8.46 -5.78
C VAL A 19 -8.84 -7.17 -6.16
N ILE A 20 -10.03 -7.27 -6.75
CA ILE A 20 -10.89 -6.12 -7.05
C ILE A 20 -12.14 -6.23 -6.20
N LEU A 21 -12.50 -5.12 -5.56
CA LEU A 21 -13.69 -5.03 -4.74
C LEU A 21 -14.60 -3.94 -5.30
N SER A 22 -15.90 -4.15 -5.17
CA SER A 22 -16.90 -3.10 -5.36
C SER A 22 -16.72 -2.02 -4.29
N TYR A 23 -17.08 -0.78 -4.62
CA TYR A 23 -17.07 0.33 -3.70
C TYR A 23 -18.41 1.08 -3.75
N PRO A 24 -19.03 1.44 -2.62
CA PRO A 24 -18.53 1.34 -1.24
C PRO A 24 -18.82 0.01 -0.55
N ALA A 25 -19.44 -0.96 -1.24
CA ALA A 25 -19.88 -2.21 -0.61
C ALA A 25 -18.71 -3.09 -0.13
N LEU A 26 -17.52 -3.00 -0.72
CA LEU A 26 -16.34 -3.81 -0.39
C LEU A 26 -16.60 -5.32 -0.55
N GLU A 27 -17.32 -5.69 -1.60
CA GLU A 27 -17.54 -7.08 -2.00
C GLU A 27 -16.54 -7.46 -3.09
N VAL A 28 -15.97 -8.65 -3.01
CA VAL A 28 -15.02 -9.12 -4.00
C VAL A 28 -15.72 -9.32 -5.35
N LEU A 29 -15.16 -8.73 -6.41
CA LEU A 29 -15.58 -8.89 -7.80
C LEU A 29 -14.61 -9.76 -8.61
N TYR A 30 -13.33 -9.80 -8.21
CA TYR A 30 -12.28 -10.55 -8.90
C TYR A 30 -11.11 -10.85 -7.96
N GLU A 31 -10.49 -12.01 -8.14
CA GLU A 31 -9.28 -12.46 -7.45
C GLU A 31 -8.37 -13.17 -8.48
N ASP A 32 -7.09 -12.80 -8.52
CA ASP A 32 -6.03 -13.54 -9.20
C ASP A 32 -4.84 -13.71 -8.25
N CYS A 33 -4.53 -14.97 -7.93
CA CYS A 33 -3.44 -15.34 -7.05
C CYS A 33 -2.52 -16.31 -7.79
N ARG A 34 -1.24 -15.94 -7.94
CA ARG A 34 -0.25 -16.75 -8.67
C ARG A 34 1.01 -16.93 -7.87
N MET A 35 1.46 -18.18 -7.77
CA MET A 35 2.81 -18.48 -7.32
C MET A 35 3.81 -18.03 -8.37
N VAL A 36 4.84 -17.31 -7.94
CA VAL A 36 5.88 -16.71 -8.79
C VAL A 36 7.27 -17.02 -8.24
N ALA A 37 8.22 -17.16 -9.15
CA ALA A 37 9.62 -17.34 -8.83
C ALA A 37 10.36 -16.00 -8.95
N VAL A 38 10.83 -15.49 -7.81
CA VAL A 38 11.54 -14.23 -7.65
C VAL A 38 13.04 -14.48 -7.70
N SER A 39 13.68 -14.06 -8.80
CA SER A 39 15.12 -14.22 -9.02
C SER A 39 15.96 -13.00 -8.61
N ALA A 40 15.34 -11.83 -8.49
CA ALA A 40 16.04 -10.59 -8.13
C ALA A 40 16.52 -10.62 -6.66
N PRO A 41 17.74 -10.16 -6.34
CA PRO A 41 18.30 -10.22 -5.00
C PRO A 41 17.62 -9.25 -4.03
N TYR A 42 17.68 -9.54 -2.73
CA TYR A 42 17.12 -8.66 -1.70
C TYR A 42 18.11 -7.55 -1.39
N VAL A 43 17.76 -6.32 -1.76
CA VAL A 43 18.53 -5.12 -1.41
C VAL A 43 17.59 -4.15 -0.73
N ALA A 44 17.95 -3.71 0.48
CA ALA A 44 17.14 -2.77 1.27
C ALA A 44 16.88 -1.48 0.46
N GLY A 45 15.61 -1.08 0.36
CA GLY A 45 15.18 0.07 -0.44
C GLY A 45 15.07 -0.21 -1.95
N PHE A 46 15.14 -1.47 -2.38
CA PHE A 46 14.91 -1.90 -3.78
C PHE A 46 13.90 -3.06 -3.87
N LEU A 47 13.08 -3.27 -2.84
CA LEU A 47 12.07 -4.33 -2.80
C LEU A 47 11.14 -4.30 -4.02
N ALA A 48 10.81 -3.11 -4.53
CA ALA A 48 9.98 -2.94 -5.72
C ALA A 48 10.51 -3.70 -6.96
N PHE A 49 11.82 -3.88 -7.12
CA PHE A 49 12.38 -4.65 -8.23
C PHE A 49 12.12 -6.17 -8.11
N ARG A 50 11.88 -6.66 -6.90
CA ARG A 50 11.47 -8.05 -6.65
C ARG A 50 9.97 -8.25 -6.84
N GLU A 51 9.16 -7.23 -6.59
CA GLU A 51 7.69 -7.40 -6.50
C GLU A 51 6.94 -6.88 -7.73
N VAL A 52 7.28 -5.67 -8.20
CA VAL A 52 6.50 -4.94 -9.19
C VAL A 52 6.34 -5.66 -10.52
N PRO A 53 7.35 -6.38 -11.07
CA PRO A 53 7.15 -7.11 -12.33
C PRO A 53 5.94 -8.06 -12.28
N PHE A 54 5.80 -8.81 -11.19
CA PHE A 54 4.70 -9.77 -11.02
C PHE A 54 3.35 -9.08 -10.79
N LEU A 55 3.35 -7.93 -10.11
CA LEU A 55 2.14 -7.13 -9.90
C LEU A 55 1.67 -6.44 -11.20
N VAL A 56 2.61 -5.99 -12.04
CA VAL A 56 2.30 -5.46 -13.37
C VAL A 56 1.68 -6.56 -14.24
N GLU A 57 2.25 -7.76 -14.23
CA GLU A 57 1.68 -8.92 -14.95
C GLU A 57 0.25 -9.23 -14.49
N ALA A 58 -0.03 -9.18 -13.19
CA ALA A 58 -1.38 -9.38 -12.65
C ALA A 58 -2.37 -8.34 -13.19
N VAL A 59 -1.98 -7.06 -13.23
CA VAL A 59 -2.80 -5.99 -13.82
C VAL A 59 -3.01 -6.18 -15.32
N GLN A 60 -1.98 -6.61 -16.05
CA GLN A 60 -2.08 -6.90 -17.49
C GLN A 60 -3.01 -8.08 -17.78
N ARG A 61 -2.96 -9.14 -16.96
CA ARG A 61 -3.90 -10.28 -17.07
C ARG A 61 -5.33 -9.85 -16.86
N LEU A 62 -5.62 -9.05 -15.83
CA LEU A 62 -6.94 -8.46 -15.62
C LEU A 62 -7.45 -7.74 -16.87
N GLN A 63 -6.59 -6.91 -17.49
CA GLN A 63 -6.95 -6.15 -18.69
C GLN A 63 -7.33 -7.07 -19.87
N GLN A 64 -6.62 -8.20 -20.02
CA GLN A 64 -6.82 -9.18 -21.08
C GLN A 64 -8.03 -10.10 -20.84
N GLU A 65 -8.24 -10.54 -19.59
CA GLU A 65 -9.26 -11.51 -19.23
C GLU A 65 -10.64 -10.87 -19.02
N ILE A 66 -10.69 -9.70 -18.35
CA ILE A 66 -11.95 -9.04 -17.96
C ILE A 66 -11.88 -7.55 -18.27
N THR A 67 -11.79 -7.24 -19.56
CA THR A 67 -11.63 -5.86 -20.06
C THR A 67 -12.66 -4.87 -19.49
N PHE A 68 -13.93 -5.25 -19.36
CA PHE A 68 -14.96 -4.38 -18.76
C PHE A 68 -14.63 -3.99 -17.30
N LEU A 69 -14.15 -4.94 -16.50
CA LEU A 69 -13.79 -4.69 -15.11
C LEU A 69 -12.54 -3.80 -15.02
N PHE A 70 -11.58 -3.98 -15.94
CA PHE A 70 -10.42 -3.10 -16.05
C PHE A 70 -10.82 -1.65 -16.35
N TRP A 71 -11.77 -1.40 -17.24
CA TRP A 71 -12.24 -0.04 -17.54
C TRP A 71 -12.94 0.65 -16.35
N LEU A 72 -13.52 -0.14 -15.44
CA LEU A 72 -14.10 0.37 -14.20
C LEU A 72 -13.09 0.46 -13.05
N PHE A 73 -11.87 -0.01 -13.25
CA PHE A 73 -10.85 -0.05 -12.21
C PHE A 73 -10.25 1.33 -11.97
N GLN A 74 -10.36 1.84 -10.74
CA GLN A 74 -10.06 3.26 -10.45
C GLN A 74 -8.77 3.47 -9.66
N VAL A 75 -8.39 2.54 -8.78
CA VAL A 75 -7.30 2.76 -7.81
C VAL A 75 -6.78 1.46 -7.19
N LEU A 76 -5.46 1.37 -7.04
CA LEU A 76 -4.77 0.31 -6.31
C LEU A 76 -4.44 0.74 -4.88
N LEU A 77 -4.84 -0.08 -3.92
CA LEU A 77 -4.23 -0.10 -2.59
C LEU A 77 -3.14 -1.16 -2.57
N VAL A 78 -1.90 -0.73 -2.32
CA VAL A 78 -0.70 -1.57 -2.37
C VAL A 78 -0.21 -1.78 -0.94
N ASP A 79 0.00 -3.03 -0.52
CA ASP A 79 0.66 -3.33 0.75
C ASP A 79 2.15 -2.98 0.65
N GLY A 80 2.50 -1.77 1.11
CA GLY A 80 3.83 -1.23 0.90
C GLY A 80 3.86 0.28 0.91
N ASN A 81 5.02 0.83 0.56
CA ASN A 81 5.24 2.28 0.56
C ASN A 81 5.16 2.88 -0.84
N GLY A 82 4.74 4.14 -0.92
CA GLY A 82 4.86 5.02 -2.09
C GLY A 82 5.99 6.02 -1.89
N LEU A 83 5.67 7.32 -1.78
CA LEU A 83 6.65 8.40 -1.55
C LEU A 83 7.39 8.29 -0.20
N LEU A 84 6.82 7.58 0.80
CA LEU A 84 7.48 7.27 2.07
C LEU A 84 8.56 6.20 1.85
N HIS A 85 9.65 6.55 1.18
CA HIS A 85 10.70 5.64 0.74
C HIS A 85 12.06 6.37 0.74
N PRO A 86 13.22 5.70 0.96
CA PRO A 86 14.52 6.38 1.00
C PRO A 86 14.83 7.20 -0.26
N ARG A 87 14.24 6.80 -1.39
CA ARG A 87 14.37 7.46 -2.70
C ARG A 87 13.08 8.12 -3.19
N GLY A 88 12.06 8.23 -2.34
CA GLY A 88 10.74 8.74 -2.73
C GLY A 88 10.02 7.91 -3.81
N PHE A 89 10.36 6.63 -3.96
CA PHE A 89 9.88 5.77 -5.03
C PHE A 89 9.74 4.32 -4.57
N GLY A 90 8.77 4.05 -3.69
CA GLY A 90 8.46 2.71 -3.22
C GLY A 90 7.62 1.89 -4.22
N VAL A 91 7.21 0.68 -3.81
CA VAL A 91 6.43 -0.27 -4.61
C VAL A 91 5.18 0.37 -5.21
N ALA A 92 4.43 1.15 -4.42
CA ALA A 92 3.18 1.77 -4.89
C ALA A 92 3.42 2.87 -5.95
N CYS A 93 4.54 3.61 -5.87
CA CYS A 93 4.92 4.56 -6.92
C CYS A 93 5.31 3.81 -8.19
N HIS A 94 6.18 2.81 -8.04
CA HIS A 94 6.74 2.07 -9.16
C HIS A 94 5.66 1.33 -9.95
N LEU A 95 4.77 0.61 -9.25
CA LEU A 95 3.61 -0.04 -9.87
C LEU A 95 2.69 0.98 -10.56
N GLY A 96 2.36 2.08 -9.89
CA GLY A 96 1.46 3.09 -10.43
C GLY A 96 2.00 3.77 -11.68
N VAL A 97 3.29 4.08 -11.73
CA VAL A 97 3.92 4.68 -12.93
C VAL A 97 3.94 3.69 -14.10
N LEU A 98 4.25 2.42 -13.86
CA LEU A 98 4.30 1.42 -14.95
C LEU A 98 2.92 1.03 -15.48
N THR A 99 1.89 1.10 -14.64
CA THR A 99 0.51 0.77 -15.02
C THR A 99 -0.33 1.98 -15.43
N ASP A 100 0.17 3.20 -15.20
CA ASP A 100 -0.57 4.47 -15.30
C ASP A 100 -1.88 4.50 -14.47
N LEU A 101 -1.93 3.71 -13.39
CA LEU A 101 -3.09 3.61 -12.49
C LEU A 101 -2.86 4.42 -11.21
N PRO A 102 -3.90 5.08 -10.66
CA PRO A 102 -3.83 5.66 -9.34
C PRO A 102 -3.44 4.61 -8.29
N CYS A 103 -2.40 4.89 -7.50
CA CYS A 103 -1.85 3.95 -6.52
C CYS A 103 -1.63 4.63 -5.18
N ILE A 104 -1.94 3.90 -4.11
CA ILE A 104 -1.74 4.32 -2.71
C ILE A 104 -0.92 3.26 -2.00
N GLY A 105 0.19 3.68 -1.39
CA GLY A 105 0.96 2.81 -0.49
C GLY A 105 0.33 2.81 0.89
N VAL A 106 0.01 1.61 1.39
CA VAL A 106 -0.53 1.38 2.73
C VAL A 106 0.43 0.48 3.50
N ALA A 107 1.32 1.09 4.30
CA ALA A 107 2.29 0.33 5.09
C ALA A 107 1.78 0.06 6.51
N LYS A 108 2.11 -1.13 7.03
CA LYS A 108 1.75 -1.58 8.39
C LYS A 108 2.71 -1.08 9.48
N ASN A 109 3.90 -0.60 9.09
CA ASN A 109 4.99 -0.13 9.95
C ASN A 109 5.60 1.17 9.39
N LEU A 110 6.17 2.00 10.28
CA LEU A 110 6.91 3.20 9.86
C LEU A 110 8.20 2.80 9.16
N LEU A 111 8.41 3.31 7.95
CA LEU A 111 9.71 3.27 7.30
C LEU A 111 10.53 4.49 7.76
N GLN A 112 11.69 4.24 8.37
CA GLN A 112 12.53 5.29 8.94
C GLN A 112 13.41 5.92 7.85
N VAL A 113 12.93 7.03 7.29
CA VAL A 113 13.55 7.75 6.16
C VAL A 113 13.44 9.25 6.39
N ASP A 114 14.39 10.03 5.84
CA ASP A 114 14.37 11.49 5.94
C ASP A 114 14.21 11.99 7.40
N GLY A 115 14.94 11.35 8.32
CA GLY A 115 14.89 11.66 9.76
C GLY A 115 13.63 11.21 10.50
N LEU A 116 12.65 10.60 9.83
CA LEU A 116 11.53 9.94 10.52
C LEU A 116 12.05 8.75 11.33
N VAL A 117 11.77 8.75 12.63
CA VAL A 117 12.21 7.72 13.57
C VAL A 117 11.06 7.26 14.44
N ARG A 118 11.12 6.01 14.94
CA ARG A 118 10.11 5.46 15.84
C ARG A 118 10.50 5.69 17.31
N ASP A 119 10.64 6.95 17.68
CA ASP A 119 11.02 7.41 19.03
C ASP A 119 9.82 7.58 19.98
N GLU A 120 10.04 8.16 21.15
CA GLU A 120 8.96 8.41 22.12
C GLU A 120 7.96 9.46 21.62
N LEU A 121 8.43 10.51 20.92
CA LEU A 121 7.55 11.54 20.35
C LEU A 121 6.58 10.92 19.34
N HIS A 122 7.07 10.09 18.43
CA HIS A 122 6.21 9.37 17.47
C HIS A 122 5.21 8.45 18.19
N ARG A 123 5.63 7.81 19.29
CA ARG A 123 4.72 6.99 20.12
C ARG A 123 3.65 7.83 20.81
N GLU A 124 3.99 9.02 21.31
CA GLU A 124 3.05 9.97 21.91
C GLU A 124 2.03 10.47 20.88
N GLN A 125 2.47 10.82 19.66
CA GLN A 125 1.57 11.20 18.57
C GLN A 125 0.63 10.06 18.16
N ILE A 126 1.10 8.80 18.18
CA ILE A 126 0.20 7.65 17.97
C ILE A 126 -0.81 7.54 19.12
N ARG A 127 -0.38 7.72 20.38
CA ARG A 127 -1.28 7.70 21.54
C ARG A 127 -2.29 8.84 21.52
N SER A 128 -1.99 9.96 20.85
CA SER A 128 -2.93 11.09 20.73
C SER A 128 -4.06 10.82 19.74
N LEU A 129 -3.91 9.87 18.80
CA LEU A 129 -5.01 9.43 17.93
C LEU A 129 -6.06 8.69 18.79
N GLN A 130 -7.23 9.28 19.03
CA GLN A 130 -8.27 8.74 19.92
C GLN A 130 -9.36 7.94 19.20
N ARG A 131 -9.67 8.33 17.96
CA ARG A 131 -10.79 7.79 17.18
C ARG A 131 -10.31 7.27 15.84
N GLU A 132 -11.09 6.37 15.25
CA GLU A 132 -10.87 5.97 13.88
C GLU A 132 -10.99 7.17 12.92
N GLY A 133 -10.11 7.23 11.93
CA GLY A 133 -9.99 8.37 11.04
C GLY A 133 -9.08 9.48 11.57
N ASP A 134 -8.66 9.45 12.83
CA ASP A 134 -7.66 10.39 13.34
C ASP A 134 -6.34 10.19 12.60
N THR A 135 -5.66 11.31 12.32
CA THR A 135 -4.42 11.31 11.54
C THR A 135 -3.42 12.37 12.04
N PHE A 136 -2.15 12.18 11.67
CA PHE A 136 -1.14 13.24 11.72
C PHE A 136 -0.12 13.06 10.57
N PRO A 137 0.48 14.15 10.06
CA PRO A 137 1.39 14.08 8.92
C PRO A 137 2.76 13.52 9.32
N LEU A 138 3.38 12.77 8.41
CA LEU A 138 4.78 12.37 8.50
C LEU A 138 5.63 13.40 7.77
N ILE A 139 6.25 14.31 8.53
CA ILE A 139 7.09 15.38 7.99
C ILE A 139 8.55 14.99 8.20
N GLY A 140 9.30 14.83 7.11
CA GLY A 140 10.73 14.54 7.18
C GLY A 140 11.55 15.78 7.56
N THR A 141 12.83 15.60 7.88
CA THR A 141 13.75 16.70 8.22
C THR A 141 13.96 17.66 7.05
N SER A 142 13.72 17.23 5.82
CA SER A 142 13.64 18.08 4.63
C SER A 142 12.46 19.07 4.63
N GLY A 143 11.51 18.95 5.57
CA GLY A 143 10.26 19.71 5.61
C GLY A 143 9.16 19.14 4.69
N ARG A 144 9.44 18.07 3.95
CA ARG A 144 8.47 17.42 3.05
C ARG A 144 7.50 16.54 3.83
N VAL A 145 6.22 16.60 3.47
CA VAL A 145 5.22 15.62 3.92
C VAL A 145 5.39 14.35 3.09
N LEU A 146 5.84 13.26 3.70
CA LEU A 146 6.10 11.97 3.04
C LEU A 146 4.90 11.02 3.10
N GLY A 147 3.97 11.27 4.02
CA GLY A 147 2.78 10.46 4.21
C GLY A 147 1.94 10.94 5.37
N MET A 148 1.00 10.10 5.78
CA MET A 148 0.07 10.35 6.88
C MET A 148 -0.02 9.09 7.75
N VAL A 149 0.04 9.27 9.07
CA VAL A 149 -0.33 8.22 10.01
C VAL A 149 -1.85 8.22 10.15
N LEU A 150 -2.48 7.05 10.06
CA LEU A 150 -3.93 6.87 10.14
C LEU A 150 -4.28 5.84 11.21
N ARG A 151 -5.12 6.22 12.18
CA ARG A 151 -5.82 5.26 13.04
C ARG A 151 -7.01 4.70 12.26
N SER A 152 -6.84 3.55 11.63
CA SER A 152 -7.85 3.00 10.72
C SER A 152 -9.05 2.36 11.40
N TYR A 153 -8.91 1.91 12.65
CA TYR A 153 -9.94 1.14 13.36
C TYR A 153 -9.92 1.41 14.86
N ASN A 154 -11.11 1.56 15.47
CA ASN A 154 -11.24 1.94 16.88
C ASN A 154 -10.59 0.93 17.83
N SER A 155 -10.76 -0.38 17.59
CA SER A 155 -10.20 -1.43 18.47
C SER A 155 -8.71 -1.74 18.21
N SER A 156 -8.00 -0.95 17.41
CA SER A 156 -6.57 -1.12 17.19
C SER A 156 -5.80 0.18 17.42
N SER A 157 -4.80 0.13 18.28
CA SER A 157 -3.84 1.23 18.50
C SER A 157 -2.70 1.25 17.48
N LYS A 158 -2.57 0.22 16.64
CA LYS A 158 -1.51 0.13 15.62
C LYS A 158 -1.98 0.88 14.35
N PRO A 159 -1.40 2.04 14.01
CA PRO A 159 -1.85 2.80 12.85
C PRO A 159 -1.42 2.14 11.53
N LEU A 160 -1.89 2.72 10.43
CA LEU A 160 -1.36 2.55 9.09
C LEU A 160 -0.55 3.79 8.69
N TYR A 161 0.41 3.60 7.80
CA TYR A 161 1.26 4.65 7.25
C TYR A 161 0.93 4.79 5.77
N ILE A 162 0.18 5.85 5.44
CA ILE A 162 -0.35 6.07 4.09
C ILE A 162 0.59 7.00 3.34
N SER A 163 0.97 6.63 2.13
CA SER A 163 1.79 7.47 1.27
C SER A 163 1.27 7.43 -0.17
N VAL A 164 1.43 8.55 -0.88
CA VAL A 164 1.04 8.64 -2.29
C VAL A 164 1.89 7.68 -3.10
N GLY A 165 1.27 6.87 -3.96
CA GLY A 165 1.96 6.10 -5.00
C GLY A 165 1.97 6.88 -6.31
N HIS A 166 0.81 6.99 -6.96
CA HIS A 166 0.67 7.64 -8.26
C HIS A 166 -0.73 8.24 -8.45
N ARG A 167 -0.84 9.36 -9.18
CA ARG A 167 -2.10 10.03 -9.61
C ARG A 167 -3.18 10.21 -8.52
N VAL A 168 -2.77 10.42 -7.27
CA VAL A 168 -3.68 10.65 -6.13
C VAL A 168 -3.09 11.68 -5.17
N ARG A 169 -3.93 12.51 -4.56
CA ARG A 169 -3.51 13.42 -3.49
C ARG A 169 -3.48 12.66 -2.16
N LEU A 170 -2.53 13.00 -1.27
CA LEU A 170 -2.37 12.34 0.03
C LEU A 170 -3.67 12.35 0.85
N GLU A 171 -4.35 13.49 0.91
CA GLU A 171 -5.60 13.60 1.66
C GLU A 171 -6.70 12.69 1.11
N THR A 172 -6.88 12.64 -0.22
CA THR A 172 -7.81 11.71 -0.88
C THR A 172 -7.43 10.26 -0.58
N ALA A 173 -6.13 9.93 -0.63
CA ALA A 173 -5.64 8.60 -0.35
C ALA A 173 -5.98 8.14 1.07
N VAL A 174 -5.78 9.01 2.07
CA VAL A 174 -6.09 8.74 3.48
C VAL A 174 -7.58 8.49 3.69
N ARG A 175 -8.44 9.36 3.14
CA ARG A 175 -9.90 9.21 3.24
C ARG A 175 -10.38 7.92 2.59
N LEU A 176 -9.87 7.62 1.39
CA LEU A 176 -10.22 6.41 0.66
C LEU A 176 -9.79 5.15 1.44
N VAL A 177 -8.53 5.09 1.89
CA VAL A 177 -8.05 3.96 2.70
C VAL A 177 -8.91 3.76 3.94
N LYS A 178 -9.24 4.84 4.67
CA LYS A 178 -10.13 4.74 5.84
C LYS A 178 -11.52 4.20 5.47
N SER A 179 -12.10 4.65 4.35
CA SER A 179 -13.41 4.16 3.90
C SER A 179 -13.40 2.69 3.48
N CYS A 180 -12.23 2.14 3.12
CA CYS A 180 -12.03 0.73 2.81
C CYS A 180 -11.78 -0.14 4.06
N CYS A 181 -11.71 0.43 5.26
CA CYS A 181 -11.39 -0.30 6.50
C CYS A 181 -12.66 -0.77 7.23
N ARG A 182 -13.09 -2.03 7.01
CA ARG A 182 -14.01 -2.74 7.92
C ARG A 182 -13.32 -3.19 9.21
N TYR A 183 -12.02 -3.47 9.10
CA TYR A 183 -11.11 -3.79 10.21
C TYR A 183 -9.90 -2.85 10.17
N ARG A 184 -8.85 -3.15 10.95
CA ARG A 184 -7.58 -2.40 10.91
C ARG A 184 -6.99 -2.31 9.50
N ILE A 185 -6.90 -3.42 8.79
CA ILE A 185 -6.34 -3.47 7.43
C ILE A 185 -7.49 -3.19 6.44
N PRO A 186 -7.30 -2.32 5.42
CA PRO A 186 -8.35 -2.07 4.44
C PRO A 186 -8.68 -3.35 3.67
N GLU A 187 -9.97 -3.57 3.40
CA GLU A 187 -10.47 -4.79 2.77
C GLU A 187 -9.71 -5.19 1.51
N PRO A 188 -9.35 -4.28 0.58
CA PRO A 188 -8.62 -4.66 -0.62
C PRO A 188 -7.18 -5.19 -0.40
N ILE A 189 -6.59 -4.99 0.79
CA ILE A 189 -5.28 -5.56 1.18
C ILE A 189 -5.46 -6.77 2.11
N ARG A 190 -6.63 -6.88 2.76
CA ARG A 190 -6.94 -7.96 3.70
C ARG A 190 -7.40 -9.24 2.98
N GLN A 191 -8.12 -9.09 1.87
CA GLN A 191 -8.44 -10.19 0.95
C GLN A 191 -7.17 -10.58 0.19
#